data_AF-A0AAN7ZBE1-F1
#
_entry.id   AF-A0AAN7ZBE1-F1
#
_cell.length_a   1.000
_cell.length_b   1.000
_cell.length_c   1.000
_cell.angle_alpha   90.00
_cell.angle_beta   90.00
_cell.angle_gamma   90.00
#
_symmetry.space_group_name_H-M   'P 1'
#
loop_
_entity.id
_entity.type
_entity.pdbx_description
1 polymer ?
#
loop_
_entity_poly.entity_id
_entity_poly.type
_entity_poly.pdbx_seq_one_letter_code
_entity_poly.pdbx_strand_id
1 'polypeptide(L)'
;MHSNEPSHHIPYLYSLIGHPNSAAERIRSIAWDNYNATSAGLSGNEDLGQMSAWYVFSSLGFYPVNSAGVGYVVGTPFFEKVTIRLPRGVTTGGEIGRDGDGGGEREVVIAAPGAMWKPYVRGLSVDGKAKDVPLITHGELVNARLVFFEMSDSPTDWGTGGE
;
A
#
# COMPACT_ATOMS: atom_id res chain seq x y z
N MET A 1 -9.84 -18.41 0.43
CA MET A 1 -10.25 -17.52 1.55
C MET A 1 -10.29 -16.04 1.13
N HIS A 2 -9.63 -15.61 0.04
CA HIS A 2 -9.65 -14.22 -0.46
C HIS A 2 -10.93 -13.81 -1.22
N SER A 3 -11.74 -14.77 -1.66
CA SER A 3 -12.89 -14.55 -2.55
C SER A 3 -14.10 -13.83 -1.92
N ASN A 4 -13.96 -13.27 -0.71
CA ASN A 4 -15.04 -12.58 0.01
C ASN A 4 -14.46 -11.43 0.86
N GLU A 5 -15.14 -10.29 0.87
CA GLU A 5 -14.68 -9.01 1.43
C GLU A 5 -14.27 -9.04 2.91
N PRO A 6 -14.93 -9.80 3.81
CA PRO A 6 -14.54 -9.85 5.22
C PRO A 6 -13.10 -10.32 5.44
N SER A 7 -12.50 -10.99 4.46
CA SER A 7 -11.14 -11.54 4.55
C SER A 7 -10.04 -10.57 4.09
N HIS A 8 -10.39 -9.54 3.32
CA HIS A 8 -9.43 -8.73 2.55
C HIS A 8 -8.40 -8.00 3.40
N HIS A 9 -8.77 -7.61 4.62
CA HIS A 9 -7.90 -6.89 5.55
C HIS A 9 -7.02 -7.82 6.42
N ILE A 10 -7.35 -9.11 6.52
CA ILE A 10 -6.69 -10.06 7.43
C ILE A 10 -5.17 -10.14 7.22
N PRO A 11 -4.62 -10.18 5.99
CA PRO A 11 -3.17 -10.24 5.78
C PRO A 11 -2.42 -9.05 6.38
N TYR A 12 -3.06 -7.88 6.41
CA TYR A 12 -2.46 -6.65 6.94
C TYR A 12 -2.46 -6.61 8.48
N LEU A 13 -3.27 -7.43 9.15
CA LEU A 13 -3.25 -7.54 10.60
C LEU A 13 -1.90 -8.04 11.10
N TYR A 14 -1.21 -8.91 10.35
CA TYR A 14 0.14 -9.37 10.69
C TYR A 14 1.12 -8.20 10.85
N SER A 15 1.09 -7.20 9.95
CA SER A 15 1.91 -5.99 10.09
C SER A 15 1.59 -5.22 11.37
N LEU A 16 0.30 -5.11 11.74
CA LEU A 16 -0.13 -4.41 12.94
C LEU A 16 0.30 -5.09 14.25
N ILE A 17 0.51 -6.41 14.22
CA ILE A 17 0.91 -7.19 15.41
C ILE A 17 2.41 -7.57 15.38
N GLY A 18 3.24 -6.83 14.65
CA GLY A 18 4.70 -7.02 14.64
C GLY A 18 5.22 -8.17 13.77
N HIS A 19 4.41 -8.65 12.82
CA HIS A 19 4.77 -9.72 11.87
C HIS A 19 4.74 -9.28 10.39
N PRO A 20 5.42 -8.19 9.99
CA PRO A 20 5.36 -7.67 8.62
C PRO A 20 5.92 -8.65 7.56
N ASN A 21 6.89 -9.51 7.92
CA ASN A 21 7.38 -10.54 6.99
C ASN A 21 6.26 -11.52 6.61
N SER A 22 5.47 -11.99 7.58
CA SER A 22 4.33 -12.86 7.33
C SER A 22 3.22 -12.15 6.56
N ALA A 23 3.02 -10.85 6.81
CA ALA A 23 2.10 -10.04 6.02
C ALA A 23 2.53 -10.02 4.54
N ALA A 24 3.81 -9.76 4.27
CA ALA A 24 4.35 -9.71 2.92
C ALA A 24 4.15 -11.05 2.18
N GLU A 25 4.52 -12.17 2.80
CA GLU A 25 4.33 -13.51 2.23
C GLU A 25 2.86 -13.78 1.89
N ARG A 26 1.94 -13.48 2.83
CA ARG A 26 0.51 -13.74 2.66
C ARG A 26 -0.12 -12.87 1.58
N ILE A 27 0.19 -11.58 1.57
CA ILE A 27 -0.31 -10.63 0.57
C ILE A 27 0.14 -11.06 -0.83
N ARG A 28 1.41 -11.46 -0.97
CA ARG A 28 1.92 -11.96 -2.25
C ARG A 28 1.26 -13.28 -2.66
N SER A 29 1.23 -14.29 -1.80
CA SER A 29 0.53 -15.55 -2.15
C SER A 29 -0.90 -15.27 -2.62
N ILE A 30 -1.66 -14.42 -1.91
CA ILE A 30 -3.01 -14.05 -2.32
C ILE A 30 -3.02 -13.39 -3.70
N ALA A 31 -2.17 -12.40 -3.94
CA ALA A 31 -2.15 -11.67 -5.21
C ALA A 31 -1.80 -12.59 -6.40
N TRP A 32 -0.79 -13.46 -6.27
CA TRP A 32 -0.37 -14.37 -7.36
C TRP A 32 -1.37 -15.51 -7.60
N ASP A 33 -2.02 -16.01 -6.54
CA ASP A 33 -2.95 -17.14 -6.66
C ASP A 33 -4.33 -16.71 -7.17
N ASN A 34 -4.73 -15.44 -6.98
CA ASN A 34 -6.11 -14.99 -7.20
C ASN A 34 -6.28 -13.93 -8.30
N TYR A 35 -5.19 -13.41 -8.87
CA TYR A 35 -5.23 -12.38 -9.91
C TYR A 35 -4.34 -12.73 -11.10
N ASN A 36 -4.91 -12.73 -12.30
CA ASN A 36 -4.16 -12.78 -13.56
C ASN A 36 -4.89 -12.04 -14.69
N ALA A 37 -4.23 -11.86 -15.83
CA ALA A 37 -4.74 -11.08 -16.95
C ALA A 37 -5.63 -11.88 -17.93
N THR A 38 -6.09 -13.08 -17.56
CA THR A 38 -6.99 -13.89 -18.40
C THR A 38 -8.46 -13.60 -18.09
N SER A 39 -9.37 -14.09 -18.94
CA SER A 39 -10.81 -13.96 -18.72
C SER A 39 -11.31 -14.66 -17.45
N ALA A 40 -10.55 -15.63 -16.92
CA ALA A 40 -10.81 -16.30 -15.65
C ALA A 40 -9.87 -15.79 -14.54
N GLY A 41 -9.38 -14.56 -14.69
CA GLY A 41 -8.29 -14.03 -13.88
C GLY A 41 -8.62 -13.62 -12.47
N LEU A 42 -9.88 -13.75 -12.04
CA LEU A 42 -10.32 -13.48 -10.68
C LEU A 42 -10.86 -14.76 -10.05
N SER A 43 -10.44 -15.05 -8.82
CA SER A 43 -10.87 -16.23 -8.06
C SER A 43 -12.31 -16.18 -7.54
N GLY A 44 -13.02 -15.07 -7.77
CA GLY A 44 -14.35 -14.79 -7.23
C GLY A 44 -15.03 -13.66 -8.00
N ASN A 45 -16.16 -13.18 -7.48
CA ASN A 45 -16.85 -12.03 -8.05
C ASN A 45 -15.95 -10.79 -7.97
N GLU A 46 -16.09 -9.88 -8.94
CA GLU A 46 -15.31 -8.64 -8.98
C GLU A 46 -15.79 -7.64 -7.92
N ASP A 47 -17.06 -7.76 -7.50
CA ASP A 47 -17.75 -6.98 -6.47
C ASP A 47 -17.63 -5.47 -6.67
N LEU A 48 -17.95 -5.05 -7.91
CA LEU A 48 -18.11 -3.65 -8.34
C LEU A 48 -16.87 -2.78 -8.04
N GLY A 49 -15.68 -3.33 -8.23
CA GLY A 49 -14.40 -2.66 -8.04
C GLY A 49 -13.64 -3.10 -6.80
N GLN A 50 -14.26 -3.83 -5.87
CA GLN A 50 -13.63 -4.14 -4.58
C GLN A 50 -12.41 -5.04 -4.73
N MET A 51 -12.52 -6.13 -5.51
CA MET A 51 -11.39 -7.03 -5.76
C MET A 51 -10.25 -6.31 -6.50
N SER A 52 -10.61 -5.48 -7.47
CA SER A 52 -9.67 -4.67 -8.24
C SER A 52 -8.95 -3.65 -7.37
N ALA A 53 -9.67 -2.94 -6.50
CA ALA A 53 -9.12 -1.97 -5.56
C ALA A 53 -8.16 -2.63 -4.56
N TRP A 54 -8.49 -3.83 -4.06
CA TRP A 54 -7.59 -4.59 -3.19
C TRP A 54 -6.25 -4.86 -3.87
N TYR A 55 -6.26 -5.32 -5.13
CA TYR A 55 -5.04 -5.56 -5.87
C TYR A 55 -4.24 -4.28 -6.10
N VAL A 56 -4.91 -3.19 -6.51
CA VAL A 56 -4.27 -1.89 -6.72
C VAL A 56 -3.57 -1.44 -5.44
N PHE A 57 -4.29 -1.32 -4.32
CA PHE A 57 -3.68 -0.92 -3.03
C PHE A 57 -2.52 -1.84 -2.62
N SER A 58 -2.74 -3.16 -2.67
CA SER A 58 -1.70 -4.14 -2.32
C SER A 58 -0.47 -3.99 -3.20
N SER A 59 -0.63 -3.72 -4.50
CA SER A 59 0.47 -3.52 -5.43
C SER A 59 1.29 -2.25 -5.16
N LEU A 60 0.65 -1.21 -4.61
CA LEU A 60 1.30 0.02 -4.13
C LEU A 60 2.08 -0.24 -2.83
N GLY A 61 1.77 -1.32 -2.12
CA GLY A 61 2.46 -1.75 -0.90
C GLY A 61 1.76 -1.38 0.41
N PHE A 62 0.52 -0.91 0.38
CA PHE A 62 -0.24 -0.55 1.58
C PHE A 62 -1.76 -0.64 1.37
N TYR A 63 -2.52 -0.77 2.45
CA TYR A 63 -3.98 -0.95 2.39
C TYR A 63 -4.74 -0.25 3.53
N PRO A 64 -5.91 0.36 3.26
CA PRO A 64 -6.74 0.97 4.30
C PRO A 64 -7.53 -0.09 5.08
N VAL A 65 -6.91 -0.66 6.14
CA VAL A 65 -7.58 -1.66 7.00
C VAL A 65 -8.82 -1.09 7.71
N ASN A 66 -8.74 0.17 8.13
CA ASN A 66 -9.87 0.92 8.67
C ASN A 66 -10.14 2.14 7.78
N SER A 67 -11.12 2.04 6.88
CA SER A 67 -11.44 3.09 5.90
C SER A 67 -11.95 4.40 6.53
N ALA A 68 -12.42 4.38 7.78
CA ALA A 68 -12.77 5.58 8.52
C ALA A 68 -11.57 6.19 9.28
N GLY A 69 -10.45 5.46 9.34
CA GLY A 69 -9.19 5.94 9.91
C GLY A 69 -8.37 6.72 8.90
N VAL A 70 -7.24 7.25 9.37
CA VAL A 70 -6.28 8.01 8.53
C VAL A 70 -5.09 7.18 8.10
N GLY A 71 -5.07 5.87 8.37
CA GLY A 71 -3.89 5.01 8.23
C GLY A 71 -4.00 4.02 7.08
N TYR A 72 -2.91 3.89 6.33
CA TYR A 72 -2.67 2.81 5.37
C TYR A 72 -1.63 1.86 5.97
N VAL A 73 -2.04 0.62 6.23
CA VAL A 73 -1.16 -0.40 6.80
C VAL A 73 -0.26 -0.93 5.70
N VAL A 74 1.04 -0.95 5.98
CA VAL A 74 2.07 -1.38 5.02
C VAL A 74 2.08 -2.89 4.90
N GLY A 75 2.10 -3.37 3.66
CA GLY A 75 2.32 -4.76 3.28
C GLY A 75 3.65 -4.90 2.54
N THR A 76 3.59 -5.17 1.24
CA THR A 76 4.77 -5.17 0.35
C THR A 76 4.37 -4.63 -1.02
N PRO A 77 5.14 -3.69 -1.62
CA PRO A 77 4.90 -3.25 -2.99
C PRO A 77 5.25 -4.36 -3.98
N PHE A 78 4.62 -4.36 -5.16
CA PHE A 78 4.86 -5.36 -6.23
C PHE A 78 5.73 -4.82 -7.37
N PHE A 79 5.74 -3.50 -7.56
CA PHE A 79 6.43 -2.83 -8.65
C PHE A 79 7.62 -2.01 -8.15
N GLU A 80 8.65 -1.87 -8.97
CA GLU A 80 9.83 -1.09 -8.61
C GLU A 80 9.56 0.41 -8.52
N LYS A 81 8.58 0.89 -9.30
CA LYS A 81 8.18 2.28 -9.31
C LYS A 81 6.73 2.42 -9.77
N VAL A 82 5.96 3.20 -9.02
CA VAL A 82 4.62 3.65 -9.42
C VAL A 82 4.53 5.15 -9.20
N THR A 83 3.97 5.89 -10.15
CA THR A 83 3.62 7.31 -9.95
C THR A 83 2.11 7.43 -9.88
N ILE A 84 1.60 8.02 -8.80
CA ILE A 84 0.18 8.29 -8.61
C ILE A 84 -0.06 9.77 -8.84
N ARG A 85 -0.97 10.09 -9.75
CA ARG A 85 -1.51 11.45 -9.90
C ARG A 85 -2.67 11.61 -8.94
N LEU A 86 -2.51 12.54 -8.01
CA LEU A 86 -3.52 12.85 -7.01
C LEU A 86 -4.42 13.98 -7.50
N PRO A 87 -5.75 13.87 -7.27
CA PRO A 87 -6.70 14.85 -7.74
C PRO A 87 -6.53 16.19 -7.02
N ARG A 88 -6.98 17.26 -7.67
CA ARG A 88 -7.10 18.60 -7.08
C ARG A 88 -7.90 18.54 -5.78
N GLY A 89 -7.46 19.28 -4.76
CA GLY A 89 -8.12 19.37 -3.45
C GLY A 89 -7.85 18.19 -2.51
N VAL A 90 -7.07 17.18 -2.91
CA VAL A 90 -6.81 16.01 -2.05
C VAL A 90 -6.16 16.39 -0.70
N THR A 91 -5.29 17.40 -0.70
CA THR A 91 -4.57 17.86 0.50
C THR A 91 -5.45 18.71 1.43
N THR A 92 -6.61 19.15 0.93
CA THR A 92 -7.58 20.01 1.63
C THR A 92 -8.90 19.30 1.90
N GLY A 93 -8.93 17.96 1.82
CA GLY A 93 -10.15 17.18 2.09
C GLY A 93 -11.22 17.31 1.00
N GLY A 94 -10.84 17.67 -0.22
CA GLY A 94 -11.73 17.84 -1.37
C GLY A 94 -12.09 19.29 -1.67
N GLU A 95 -11.61 20.26 -0.88
CA GLU A 95 -11.85 21.68 -1.18
C GLU A 95 -11.03 22.13 -2.39
N ILE A 96 -11.73 22.52 -3.46
CA ILE A 96 -11.13 23.05 -4.68
C ILE A 96 -11.04 24.58 -4.54
N GLY A 97 -9.96 25.06 -3.91
CA GLY A 97 -9.62 26.48 -3.87
C GLY A 97 -9.28 27.05 -5.26
N ARG A 98 -9.02 28.36 -5.35
CA ARG A 98 -8.53 28.99 -6.60
C ARG A 98 -7.09 28.53 -6.88
N ASP A 99 -6.64 28.69 -8.11
CA ASP A 99 -5.26 28.33 -8.49
C ASP A 99 -4.26 29.09 -7.59
N GLY A 100 -3.42 28.35 -6.86
CA GLY A 100 -2.44 28.92 -5.91
C GLY A 100 -2.67 28.56 -4.44
N ASP A 101 -3.85 28.08 -4.06
CA ASP A 101 -4.23 27.81 -2.65
C ASP A 101 -3.68 26.48 -2.09
N GLY A 102 -2.65 25.91 -2.71
CA GLY A 102 -2.06 24.62 -2.31
C GLY A 102 -2.87 23.37 -2.69
N GLY A 103 -4.07 23.53 -3.24
CA GLY A 103 -4.96 22.45 -3.66
C GLY A 103 -4.80 21.95 -5.09
N GLY A 104 -3.72 22.28 -5.81
CA GLY A 104 -3.48 21.80 -7.19
C GLY A 104 -3.32 20.29 -7.31
N GLU A 105 -3.30 19.77 -8.54
CA GLU A 105 -2.91 18.38 -8.81
C GLU A 105 -1.48 18.12 -8.30
N ARG A 106 -1.24 16.91 -7.82
CA ARG A 106 0.06 16.49 -7.30
C ARG A 106 0.43 15.12 -7.80
N GLU A 107 1.72 14.79 -7.75
CA GLU A 107 2.20 13.44 -7.99
C GLU A 107 2.97 12.95 -6.77
N VAL A 108 2.71 11.70 -6.39
CA VAL A 108 3.54 10.96 -5.43
C VAL A 108 4.17 9.77 -6.15
N VAL A 109 5.47 9.61 -5.97
CA VAL A 109 6.20 8.44 -6.47
C VAL A 109 6.33 7.43 -5.35
N ILE A 110 5.92 6.20 -5.60
CA ILE A 110 6.26 5.04 -4.78
C ILE A 110 7.43 4.34 -5.47
N ALA A 111 8.57 4.25 -4.80
CA ALA A 111 9.77 3.60 -5.31
C ALA A 111 10.16 2.44 -4.40
N ALA A 112 10.37 1.27 -4.99
CA ALA A 112 10.73 0.04 -4.30
C ALA A 112 11.69 -0.81 -5.16
N PRO A 113 12.93 -0.36 -5.41
CA PRO A 113 13.86 -1.08 -6.28
C PRO A 113 14.02 -2.55 -5.86
N GLY A 114 13.82 -3.47 -6.81
CA GLY A 114 13.85 -4.91 -6.56
C GLY A 114 12.56 -5.53 -6.01
N ALA A 115 11.47 -4.78 -5.84
CA ALA A 115 10.20 -5.31 -5.33
C ALA A 115 9.64 -6.49 -6.14
N MET A 116 10.03 -6.64 -7.40
CA MET A 116 9.59 -7.78 -8.22
C MET A 116 10.12 -9.13 -7.68
N TRP A 117 11.31 -9.16 -7.06
CA TRP A 117 11.96 -10.39 -6.57
C TRP A 117 12.32 -10.37 -5.07
N LYS A 118 12.26 -9.21 -4.43
CA LYS A 118 12.51 -9.03 -2.99
C LYS A 118 11.18 -8.80 -2.28
N PRO A 119 10.64 -9.81 -1.58
CA PRO A 119 9.29 -9.69 -1.02
C PRO A 119 9.25 -8.93 0.31
N TYR A 120 10.37 -8.79 1.02
CA TYR A 120 10.38 -8.21 2.36
C TYR A 120 10.75 -6.74 2.34
N VAL A 121 10.15 -5.97 3.25
CA VAL A 121 10.52 -4.57 3.49
C VAL A 121 11.60 -4.53 4.57
N ARG A 122 12.69 -3.81 4.31
CA ARG A 122 13.77 -3.51 5.27
C ARG A 122 13.66 -2.12 5.86
N GLY A 123 13.02 -1.21 5.14
CA GLY A 123 12.90 0.17 5.53
C GLY A 123 11.82 0.87 4.72
N LEU A 124 11.23 1.88 5.33
CA LEU A 124 10.27 2.77 4.72
C LEU A 124 10.68 4.20 5.02
N SER A 125 10.59 5.07 4.03
CA SER A 125 10.68 6.51 4.26
C SER A 125 9.66 7.28 3.43
N VAL A 126 9.19 8.39 3.98
CA VAL A 126 8.34 9.36 3.29
C VAL A 126 9.10 10.68 3.22
N ASP A 127 9.40 11.13 2.00
CA ASP A 127 10.24 12.30 1.73
C ASP A 127 11.57 12.29 2.54
N GLY A 128 12.21 11.12 2.62
CA GLY A 128 13.48 10.91 3.33
C GLY A 128 13.36 10.78 4.84
N LYS A 129 12.16 10.92 5.43
CA LYS A 129 11.92 10.65 6.85
C LYS A 129 11.65 9.16 7.05
N ALA A 130 12.55 8.48 7.74
CA ALA A 130 12.40 7.07 8.07
C ALA A 130 11.15 6.81 8.92
N LYS A 131 10.54 5.64 8.73
CA LYS A 131 9.41 5.15 9.50
C LYS A 131 9.73 3.77 10.02
N ASP A 132 9.61 3.59 11.33
CA ASP A 132 9.88 2.32 12.01
C ASP A 132 8.62 1.48 12.21
N VAL A 133 7.45 2.06 11.95
CA VAL A 133 6.14 1.41 12.03
C VAL A 133 5.56 1.16 10.63
N PRO A 134 4.83 0.05 10.42
CA PRO A 134 4.23 -0.31 9.13
C PRO A 134 2.93 0.46 8.86
N LEU A 135 2.96 1.79 8.93
CA LEU A 135 1.79 2.65 8.79
C LEU A 135 2.15 3.95 8.07
N ILE A 136 1.49 4.25 6.95
CA ILE A 136 1.54 5.57 6.29
C ILE A 136 0.22 6.28 6.55
N THR A 137 0.25 7.50 7.07
CA THR A 137 -0.98 8.28 7.24
C THR A 137 -1.43 8.93 5.94
N HIS A 138 -2.71 9.23 5.81
CA HIS A 138 -3.27 9.91 4.65
C HIS A 138 -2.62 11.27 4.42
N GLY A 139 -2.43 12.05 5.51
CA GLY A 139 -1.73 13.32 5.45
C GLY A 139 -0.29 13.19 4.94
N GLU A 140 0.45 12.15 5.35
CA GLU A 140 1.78 11.87 4.80
C GLU A 140 1.70 11.54 3.31
N LEU A 141 0.82 10.61 2.91
CA LEU A 141 0.74 10.15 1.52
C LEU A 141 0.37 11.26 0.53
N VAL A 142 -0.63 12.07 0.86
CA VAL A 142 -1.14 13.09 -0.09
C VAL A 142 -0.24 14.31 -0.20
N ASN A 143 0.65 14.53 0.78
CA ASN A 143 1.65 15.58 0.75
C ASN A 143 3.03 15.09 0.29
N ALA A 144 3.24 13.76 0.22
CA ALA A 144 4.50 13.17 -0.16
C ALA A 144 4.86 13.43 -1.62
N ARG A 145 6.15 13.58 -1.89
CA ARG A 145 6.72 13.49 -3.25
C ARG A 145 7.25 12.08 -3.52
N LEU A 146 7.80 11.44 -2.48
CA LEU A 146 8.41 10.12 -2.54
C LEU A 146 8.04 9.28 -1.32
N VAL A 147 7.48 8.10 -1.57
CA VAL A 147 7.43 6.98 -0.62
C VAL A 147 8.46 5.96 -1.09
N PHE A 148 9.51 5.76 -0.32
CA PHE A 148 10.61 4.86 -0.66
C PHE A 148 10.61 3.63 0.23
N PHE A 149 10.55 2.45 -0.40
CA PHE A 149 10.70 1.15 0.23
C PHE A 149 12.11 0.62 -0.05
N GLU A 150 12.86 0.33 1.01
CA GLU A 150 14.06 -0.49 0.90
C GLU A 150 13.65 -1.96 0.94
N MET A 151 13.88 -2.68 -0.16
CA MET A 151 13.46 -4.09 -0.30
C MET A 151 14.57 -5.08 0.07
N SER A 152 14.19 -6.24 0.60
CA SER A 152 15.07 -7.35 1.01
C SER A 152 14.58 -8.69 0.45
N ASP A 153 15.52 -9.55 0.05
CA ASP A 153 15.27 -10.93 -0.39
C ASP A 153 15.13 -11.91 0.78
N SER A 154 15.51 -11.49 1.99
CA SER A 154 15.40 -12.24 3.23
C SER A 154 14.57 -11.46 4.27
N PRO A 155 13.87 -12.14 5.20
CA PRO A 155 13.13 -11.48 6.28
C PRO A 155 13.97 -10.46 7.05
N THR A 156 13.32 -9.42 7.58
CA THR A 156 13.99 -8.32 8.30
C THR A 156 13.34 -8.04 9.65
N ASP A 157 14.00 -7.23 10.49
CA ASP A 157 13.46 -6.77 11.76
C ASP A 157 12.68 -5.45 11.65
N TRP A 158 12.48 -4.92 10.44
CA TRP A 158 11.72 -3.68 10.25
C TRP A 158 10.25 -3.88 10.59
N GLY A 159 9.67 -2.98 11.40
CA GLY A 159 8.26 -3.03 11.78
C GLY A 159 7.88 -4.20 12.71
N THR A 160 8.84 -4.88 13.34
CA THR A 160 8.56 -5.96 14.31
C THR A 160 8.34 -5.45 15.73
N GLY A 161 8.73 -4.20 16.02
CA GLY A 161 8.40 -3.51 17.27
C GLY A 161 6.92 -3.15 17.28
N GLY A 162 6.06 -4.08 17.69
CA GLY A 162 4.66 -3.77 17.98
C GLY A 162 4.59 -2.70 19.07
N GLU A 163 3.64 -1.77 18.94
CA GLU A 163 3.23 -0.88 20.04
C GLU A 163 2.44 -1.65 21.12
#